data_AF-A0A9E2R9C4-F1
#
_entry.id   AF-A0A9E2R9C4-F1
#
_cell.length_a   1.000
_cell.length_b   1.000
_cell.length_c   1.000
_cell.angle_alpha   90.00
_cell.angle_beta   90.00
_cell.angle_gamma   90.00
#
_symmetry.space_group_name_H-M   'P 1'
#
loop_
_entity.id
_entity.type
_entity.pdbx_description
1 polymer ?
#
loop_
_entity_poly.entity_id
_entity_poly.type
_entity_poly.pdbx_seq_one_letter_code
_entity_poly.pdbx_strand_id
1 'polypeptide(L)'
;GDSLRYTVGVTREADKNPNFRRKTLESVSVKDHTDYFTVKGIEGPADNPTALILDLSDTGDEVRVTRDKPYQRIEGYQADLKYPPENKTILGARDLRAGGQPISFGDGTYIVVAIDENEVVLSARPSNQRTVIKFKAAP
;
A
#
# COMPACT_ATOMS: atom_id res chain seq x y z
N GLY A 1 13.56 33.18 -13.49
CA GLY A 1 14.69 32.24 -13.53
C GLY A 1 14.09 30.88 -13.31
N ASP A 2 14.23 29.98 -14.27
CA ASP A 2 13.63 28.63 -14.23
C ASP A 2 14.21 27.88 -13.02
N SER A 3 13.36 27.46 -12.09
CA SER A 3 13.81 26.63 -10.99
C SER A 3 14.05 25.22 -11.51
N LEU A 4 15.23 24.66 -11.25
CA LEU A 4 15.55 23.32 -11.72
C LEU A 4 14.57 22.32 -11.10
N ARG A 5 13.88 21.54 -11.96
CA ARG A 5 12.84 20.60 -11.55
C ARG A 5 13.34 19.16 -11.62
N TYR A 6 12.86 18.35 -10.69
CA TYR A 6 13.17 16.93 -10.55
C TYR A 6 11.89 16.13 -10.71
N THR A 7 11.98 14.97 -11.36
CA THR A 7 10.83 14.07 -11.50
C THR A 7 10.92 12.93 -10.50
N VAL A 8 9.95 12.85 -9.60
CA VAL A 8 9.83 11.79 -8.60
C VAL A 8 8.64 10.91 -8.96
N GLY A 9 8.87 9.59 -9.06
CA GLY A 9 7.80 8.63 -9.30
C GLY A 9 7.20 8.10 -8.00
N VAL A 10 5.89 8.15 -7.87
CA VAL A 10 5.16 7.66 -6.69
C VAL A 10 4.20 6.54 -7.07
N THR A 11 4.16 5.47 -6.27
CA THR A 11 3.23 4.34 -6.45
C THR A 11 2.58 4.01 -5.10
N ARG A 12 1.26 3.82 -5.07
CA ARG A 12 0.48 3.50 -3.87
C ARG A 12 -0.20 2.14 -4.01
N GLU A 13 0.56 1.06 -3.95
CA GLU A 13 0.05 -0.30 -4.25
C GLU A 13 -1.08 -0.77 -3.31
N ALA A 14 -1.07 -0.27 -2.08
CA ALA A 14 -2.07 -0.56 -1.06
C ALA A 14 -3.35 0.30 -1.17
N ASP A 15 -3.41 1.29 -2.07
CA ASP A 15 -4.57 2.18 -2.17
C ASP A 15 -5.87 1.39 -2.42
N LYS A 16 -6.95 1.76 -1.74
CA LYS A 16 -8.26 1.11 -1.88
C LYS A 16 -8.81 1.28 -3.29
N ASN A 17 -8.49 2.39 -3.97
CA ASN A 17 -8.87 2.66 -5.34
C ASN A 17 -7.79 2.15 -6.32
N PRO A 18 -8.08 1.15 -7.18
CA PRO A 18 -7.12 0.64 -8.16
C PRO A 18 -6.55 1.72 -9.10
N ASN A 19 -7.30 2.77 -9.39
CA ASN A 19 -6.85 3.86 -10.27
C ASN A 19 -5.69 4.65 -9.64
N PHE A 20 -5.62 4.71 -8.32
CA PHE A 20 -4.58 5.42 -7.56
C PHE A 20 -3.32 4.58 -7.32
N ARG A 21 -3.35 3.29 -7.65
CA ARG A 21 -2.19 2.40 -7.57
C ARG A 21 -1.22 2.56 -8.73
N ARG A 22 -1.63 3.25 -9.80
CA ARG A 22 -0.76 3.52 -10.95
C ARG A 22 0.35 4.48 -10.55
N LYS A 23 1.51 4.35 -11.20
CA LYS A 23 2.63 5.26 -10.99
C LYS A 23 2.26 6.67 -11.45
N THR A 24 2.42 7.65 -10.56
CA THR A 24 2.32 9.08 -10.86
C THR A 24 3.71 9.69 -10.89
N LEU A 25 3.90 10.74 -11.69
CA LEU A 25 5.15 11.48 -11.79
C LEU A 25 4.92 12.89 -11.25
N GLU A 26 5.65 13.26 -10.22
CA GLU A 26 5.64 14.61 -9.65
C GLU A 26 6.87 15.37 -10.14
N SER A 27 6.63 16.51 -10.78
CA SER A 27 7.70 17.44 -11.18
C SER A 27 7.85 18.52 -10.12
N VAL A 28 8.92 18.46 -9.34
CA VAL A 28 9.09 19.22 -8.09
C VAL A 28 10.42 19.97 -8.05
N SER A 29 10.45 21.05 -7.28
CA SER A 29 11.64 21.80 -6.88
C SER A 29 11.81 21.80 -5.35
N VAL A 30 12.94 22.29 -4.83
CA VAL A 30 13.16 22.40 -3.38
C VAL A 30 12.05 23.25 -2.74
N LYS A 31 11.49 22.78 -1.62
CA LYS A 31 10.32 23.33 -0.90
C LYS A 31 8.95 23.12 -1.57
N ASP A 32 8.88 22.51 -2.75
CA ASP A 32 7.58 22.15 -3.31
C ASP A 32 6.90 21.10 -2.41
N HIS A 33 5.58 21.25 -2.28
CA HIS A 33 4.71 20.34 -1.56
C HIS A 33 3.79 19.63 -2.57
N THR A 34 3.58 18.33 -2.33
CA THR A 34 2.66 17.47 -3.09
C THR A 34 1.74 16.73 -2.12
N ASP A 35 0.73 16.06 -2.64
CA ASP A 35 -0.14 15.18 -1.84
C ASP A 35 0.63 14.04 -1.14
N TYR A 36 1.86 13.73 -1.59
CA TYR A 36 2.64 12.57 -1.12
C TYR A 36 3.82 12.94 -0.23
N PHE A 37 4.48 14.06 -0.53
CA PHE A 37 5.66 14.51 0.19
C PHE A 37 5.95 16.00 -0.03
N THR A 38 6.82 16.54 0.81
CA THR A 38 7.48 17.84 0.64
C THR A 38 8.96 17.65 0.35
N VAL A 39 9.53 18.36 -0.64
CA VAL A 39 10.98 18.31 -0.91
C VAL A 39 11.71 19.21 0.09
N LYS A 40 12.40 18.63 1.08
CA LYS A 40 13.18 19.39 2.07
C LYS A 40 14.52 19.86 1.53
N GLY A 41 15.16 19.02 0.72
CA GLY A 41 16.52 19.28 0.27
C GLY A 41 16.97 18.37 -0.85
N ILE A 42 18.11 18.74 -1.43
CA ILE A 42 18.76 18.03 -2.53
C ILE A 42 20.23 17.91 -2.18
N GLU A 43 20.77 16.72 -2.34
CA GLU A 43 22.18 16.44 -2.18
C GLU A 43 22.87 16.36 -3.54
N GLY A 44 24.10 16.87 -3.60
CA GLY A 44 24.91 16.84 -4.82
C GLY A 44 24.65 18.01 -5.77
N PRO A 45 25.24 17.96 -6.98
CA PRO A 45 25.04 18.97 -8.02
C PRO A 45 23.56 19.08 -8.41
N ALA A 46 23.08 20.30 -8.62
CA ALA A 46 21.67 20.51 -8.96
C ALA A 46 21.28 19.80 -10.27
N ASP A 47 22.13 19.88 -11.29
CA ASP A 47 21.92 19.23 -12.59
C ASP A 47 21.97 17.70 -12.55
N ASN A 48 22.64 17.13 -11.54
CA ASN A 48 22.74 15.69 -11.33
C ASN A 48 22.77 15.34 -9.83
N PRO A 49 21.61 15.37 -9.15
CA PRO A 49 21.54 15.18 -7.71
C PRO A 49 21.87 13.74 -7.32
N THR A 50 22.57 13.57 -6.22
CA THR A 50 22.86 12.24 -5.65
C THR A 50 21.70 11.72 -4.81
N ALA A 51 20.90 12.62 -4.22
CA ALA A 51 19.70 12.27 -3.48
C ALA A 51 18.70 13.44 -3.38
N LEU A 52 17.43 13.09 -3.12
CA LEU A 52 16.43 14.02 -2.61
C LEU A 52 16.07 13.64 -1.18
N ILE A 53 15.89 14.66 -0.34
CA ILE A 53 15.36 14.52 1.02
C ILE A 53 13.89 14.92 0.98
N LEU A 54 13.02 13.96 1.27
CA LEU A 54 11.58 14.10 1.20
C LEU A 54 10.98 13.94 2.60
N ASP A 55 10.01 14.77 2.93
CA ASP A 55 9.19 14.64 4.14
C ASP A 55 7.83 14.08 3.73
N LEU A 56 7.52 12.85 4.14
CA LEU A 56 6.33 12.12 3.69
C LEU A 56 5.06 12.74 4.28
N SER A 57 4.08 13.07 3.44
CA SER A 57 2.89 13.82 3.86
C SER A 57 1.98 13.03 4.81
N ASP A 58 2.10 11.71 4.86
CA ASP A 58 1.24 10.84 5.67
C ASP A 58 1.83 10.46 7.05
N THR A 59 3.15 10.29 7.15
CA THR A 59 3.82 9.95 8.42
C THR A 59 4.62 11.09 9.00
N GLY A 60 5.01 12.09 8.20
CA GLY A 60 5.97 13.12 8.58
C GLY A 60 7.41 12.62 8.66
N ASP A 61 7.67 11.41 8.16
CA ASP A 61 9.02 10.84 8.14
C ASP A 61 9.87 11.51 7.08
N GLU A 62 11.10 11.87 7.45
CA GLU A 62 12.11 12.28 6.50
C GLU A 62 12.79 11.06 5.88
N VAL A 63 12.73 10.97 4.54
CA VAL A 63 13.30 9.88 3.76
C VAL A 63 14.27 10.41 2.71
N ARG A 64 15.39 9.70 2.59
CA ARG A 64 16.40 9.96 1.56
C ARG A 64 16.19 9.00 0.40
N VAL A 65 15.85 9.54 -0.77
CA VAL A 65 15.69 8.76 -2.01
C VAL A 65 16.82 9.06 -2.98
N THR A 66 17.25 8.04 -3.72
CA THR A 66 18.23 8.18 -4.80
C THR A 66 17.64 7.57 -6.07
N ARG A 67 18.27 7.83 -7.22
CA ARG A 67 17.82 7.28 -8.50
C ARG A 67 17.74 5.75 -8.50
N ASP A 68 18.68 5.09 -7.83
CA ASP A 68 18.81 3.63 -7.82
C ASP A 68 18.22 2.98 -6.56
N LYS A 69 17.97 3.77 -5.52
CA LYS A 69 17.39 3.31 -4.26
C LYS A 69 16.12 4.11 -3.94
N PRO A 70 14.93 3.64 -4.41
CA PRO A 70 13.67 4.22 -4.01
C PRO A 70 13.39 3.94 -2.53
N TYR A 71 12.57 4.77 -1.90
CA TYR A 71 11.97 4.46 -0.61
C TYR A 71 10.76 3.55 -0.81
N GLN A 72 10.67 2.48 -0.02
CA GLN A 72 9.57 1.53 -0.03
C GLN A 72 9.21 1.16 1.41
N ARG A 73 7.92 1.02 1.70
CA ARG A 73 7.40 0.55 2.98
C ARG A 73 6.16 -0.30 2.77
N ILE A 74 5.87 -1.17 3.74
CA ILE A 74 4.68 -2.02 3.70
C ILE A 74 3.49 -1.20 4.22
N GLU A 75 2.55 -0.91 3.33
CA GLU A 75 1.30 -0.20 3.65
C GLU A 75 0.13 -1.13 4.00
N GLY A 76 0.24 -2.41 3.68
CA GLY A 76 -0.82 -3.37 3.96
C GLY A 76 -0.60 -4.72 3.30
N TYR A 77 -1.45 -5.66 3.68
CA TYR A 77 -1.39 -7.04 3.25
C TYR A 77 -2.65 -7.44 2.48
N GLN A 78 -2.50 -8.45 1.63
CA GLN A 78 -3.58 -9.11 0.91
C GLN A 78 -3.36 -10.62 0.98
N ALA A 79 -4.43 -11.39 0.90
CA ALA A 79 -4.37 -12.84 0.93
C ALA A 79 -5.29 -13.45 -0.13
N ASP A 80 -5.03 -14.70 -0.51
CA ASP A 80 -5.99 -15.54 -1.23
C ASP A 80 -6.58 -16.54 -0.22
N LEU A 81 -7.89 -16.74 -0.26
CA LEU A 81 -8.57 -17.73 0.58
C LEU A 81 -9.20 -18.83 -0.27
N LYS A 82 -9.12 -20.07 0.22
CA LYS A 82 -9.82 -21.22 -0.36
C LYS A 82 -10.76 -21.82 0.66
N TYR A 83 -11.99 -22.09 0.24
CA TYR A 83 -12.99 -22.84 0.99
C TYR A 83 -13.27 -24.17 0.28
N PRO A 84 -12.58 -25.27 0.67
CA PRO A 84 -12.67 -26.56 0.00
C PRO A 84 -14.07 -27.17 -0.10
N PRO A 85 -14.97 -27.07 0.90
CA PRO A 85 -16.30 -27.69 0.82
C PRO A 85 -17.13 -27.25 -0.39
N GLU A 86 -16.96 -26.00 -0.84
CA GLU A 86 -17.61 -25.46 -2.04
C GLU A 86 -16.66 -25.32 -3.23
N ASN A 87 -15.42 -25.77 -3.08
CA ASN A 87 -14.32 -25.48 -4.01
C ASN A 87 -14.21 -23.98 -4.39
N LYS A 88 -14.52 -23.10 -3.43
CA LYS A 88 -14.54 -21.66 -3.66
C LYS A 88 -13.17 -21.05 -3.41
N THR A 89 -12.73 -20.19 -4.34
CA THR A 89 -11.48 -19.42 -4.21
C THR A 89 -11.81 -17.93 -4.23
N ILE A 90 -11.27 -17.20 -3.28
CA ILE A 90 -11.43 -15.75 -3.13
C ILE A 90 -10.03 -15.14 -3.26
N LEU A 91 -9.85 -14.16 -4.15
CA LEU A 91 -8.53 -13.64 -4.52
C LEU A 91 -8.23 -12.24 -3.94
N GLY A 92 -6.94 -11.99 -3.66
CA GLY A 92 -6.41 -10.92 -2.82
C GLY A 92 -6.45 -9.48 -3.34
N ALA A 93 -6.77 -9.25 -4.60
CA ALA A 93 -6.70 -7.89 -5.15
C ALA A 93 -7.93 -7.00 -4.84
N ARG A 94 -9.09 -7.60 -4.52
CA ARG A 94 -10.38 -6.88 -4.40
C ARG A 94 -11.15 -7.19 -3.12
N ASP A 95 -11.19 -8.45 -2.71
CA ASP A 95 -12.14 -8.91 -1.70
C ASP A 95 -11.49 -9.15 -0.34
N LEU A 96 -10.20 -9.46 -0.32
CA LEU A 96 -9.45 -9.86 0.87
C LEU A 96 -8.45 -8.79 1.30
N ARG A 97 -8.96 -7.58 1.52
CA ARG A 97 -8.24 -6.51 2.24
C ARG A 97 -9.01 -6.18 3.51
N ALA A 98 -8.34 -5.69 4.55
CA ALA A 98 -9.03 -5.21 5.75
C ALA A 98 -10.03 -4.09 5.39
N GLY A 99 -11.30 -4.28 5.77
CA GLY A 99 -12.40 -3.40 5.38
C GLY A 99 -12.84 -3.56 3.91
N GLY A 100 -12.51 -4.67 3.27
CA GLY A 100 -12.93 -5.04 1.92
C GLY A 100 -14.40 -5.47 1.82
N GLN A 101 -14.78 -6.02 0.67
CA GLN A 101 -16.16 -6.45 0.42
C GLN A 101 -16.54 -7.66 1.29
N PRO A 102 -17.82 -7.80 1.68
CA PRO A 102 -18.31 -9.02 2.31
C PRO A 102 -18.13 -10.23 1.38
N ILE A 103 -17.81 -11.37 1.97
CA ILE A 103 -17.58 -12.63 1.28
C ILE A 103 -18.54 -13.67 1.87
N SER A 104 -19.28 -14.36 1.00
CA SER A 104 -20.22 -15.39 1.43
C SER A 104 -19.69 -16.79 1.14
N PHE A 105 -19.78 -17.71 2.10
CA PHE A 105 -19.47 -19.14 1.96
C PHE A 105 -20.04 -19.87 3.18
N GLY A 106 -20.33 -21.17 3.06
CA GLY A 106 -20.85 -22.01 4.15
C GLY A 106 -22.13 -21.44 4.78
N ASP A 107 -23.06 -20.97 3.94
CA ASP A 107 -24.30 -20.26 4.32
C ASP A 107 -24.11 -18.98 5.17
N GLY A 108 -22.86 -18.58 5.40
CA GLY A 108 -22.49 -17.39 6.15
C GLY A 108 -22.06 -16.23 5.25
N THR A 109 -22.04 -15.04 5.84
CA THR A 109 -21.39 -13.86 5.25
C THR A 109 -20.36 -13.31 6.22
N TYR A 110 -19.17 -13.05 5.71
CA TYR A 110 -18.00 -12.67 6.47
C TYR A 110 -17.42 -11.36 5.92
N ILE A 111 -16.77 -10.60 6.78
CA ILE A 111 -15.93 -9.47 6.37
C ILE A 111 -14.51 -9.70 6.87
N VAL A 112 -13.53 -9.26 6.10
CA VAL A 112 -12.14 -9.20 6.56
C VAL A 112 -11.97 -7.97 7.44
N VAL A 113 -11.63 -8.19 8.72
CA VAL A 113 -11.45 -7.11 9.70
C VAL A 113 -9.99 -6.79 9.98
N ALA A 114 -9.08 -7.74 9.74
CA ALA A 114 -7.64 -7.54 9.82
C ALA A 114 -6.91 -8.51 8.88
N ILE A 115 -5.78 -8.05 8.35
CA ILE A 115 -4.78 -8.88 7.67
C ILE A 115 -3.41 -8.35 8.07
N ASP A 116 -2.53 -9.25 8.47
CA ASP A 116 -1.09 -9.00 8.59
C ASP A 116 -0.30 -9.99 7.72
N GLU A 117 1.02 -10.03 7.90
CA GLU A 117 1.92 -10.97 7.20
C GLU A 117 1.61 -12.45 7.44
N ASN A 118 0.98 -12.79 8.57
CA ASN A 118 0.86 -14.14 9.08
C ASN A 118 -0.59 -14.62 9.19
N GLU A 119 -1.58 -13.74 9.17
CA GLU A 119 -2.97 -14.14 9.36
C GLU A 119 -4.01 -13.20 8.72
N VAL A 120 -5.17 -13.79 8.50
CA VAL A 120 -6.40 -13.11 8.10
C VAL A 120 -7.44 -13.31 9.19
N VAL A 121 -8.08 -12.23 9.64
CA VAL A 121 -9.18 -12.29 10.60
C VAL A 121 -10.49 -12.02 9.89
N LEU A 122 -11.37 -13.02 9.88
CA LEU A 122 -12.73 -12.92 9.39
C LEU A 122 -13.69 -12.65 10.54
N SER A 123 -14.71 -11.82 10.30
CA SER A 123 -15.83 -11.61 11.21
C SER A 123 -17.13 -12.04 10.54
N ALA A 124 -17.84 -12.98 11.14
CA ALA A 124 -19.16 -13.40 10.69
C ALA A 124 -20.22 -12.30 10.91
N ARG A 125 -21.18 -12.18 10.00
CA ARG A 125 -22.33 -11.27 10.11
C ARG A 125 -23.62 -12.09 10.29
N PRO A 126 -24.52 -11.70 11.22
CA PRO A 126 -24.46 -10.54 12.11
C PRO A 126 -23.77 -10.81 13.46
N SER A 127 -23.33 -12.04 13.74
CA SER A 127 -22.87 -12.46 15.09
C SER A 127 -21.58 -11.79 15.57
N ASN A 128 -20.79 -11.18 14.68
CA ASN A 128 -19.46 -10.64 14.93
C ASN A 128 -18.46 -11.65 15.50
N GLN A 129 -18.74 -12.96 15.36
CA GLN A 129 -17.81 -14.01 15.74
C GLN A 129 -16.57 -13.93 14.85
N ARG A 130 -15.39 -13.94 15.47
CA ARG A 130 -14.10 -13.81 14.76
C ARG A 130 -13.46 -15.18 14.56
N THR A 131 -12.86 -15.36 13.39
CA THR A 131 -12.06 -16.54 13.03
C THR A 131 -10.72 -16.07 12.50
N VAL A 132 -9.65 -16.58 13.08
CA VAL A 132 -8.27 -16.31 12.65
C VAL A 132 -7.82 -17.44 11.73
N ILE A 133 -7.42 -17.08 10.51
CA ILE A 133 -6.86 -18.00 9.52
C ILE A 133 -5.38 -17.68 9.41
N LYS A 134 -4.53 -18.56 9.94
CA LYS A 134 -3.08 -18.43 9.83
C LYS A 134 -2.62 -18.77 8.41
N PHE A 135 -1.72 -17.95 7.89
CA PHE A 135 -0.98 -18.23 6.68
C PHE A 135 -0.18 -19.51 6.88
N LYS A 136 -0.48 -20.51 6.06
CA LYS A 136 0.34 -21.71 5.93
C LYS A 136 1.06 -21.59 4.61
N ALA A 137 2.30 -21.12 4.64
CA ALA A 137 3.17 -21.22 3.47
C ALA A 137 3.20 -22.69 3.02
N ALA A 138 3.02 -22.93 1.72
CA ALA A 138 3.34 -24.24 1.18
C ALA A 138 4.84 -24.52 1.47
N PRO A 139 5.21 -25.72 1.95
CA PRO A 139 6.60 -26.10 2.13
C PRO A 139 7.39 -26.08 0.82
#